data_AF-A0AAV0FQ05-F1
#
_entry.id   AF-A0AAV0FQ05-F1
#
_cell.length_a   1.000
_cell.length_b   1.000
_cell.length_c   1.000
_cell.angle_alpha   90.00
_cell.angle_beta   90.00
_cell.angle_gamma   90.00
#
_symmetry.space_group_name_H-M   'P 1'
#
loop_
_entity.id
_entity.type
_entity.pdbx_description
1 polymer ?
#
loop_
_entity_poly.entity_id
_entity_poly.type
_entity_poly.pdbx_seq_one_letter_code
_entity_poly.pdbx_strand_id
1 'polypeptide(L)'
;MGKEVYRNLVKAVKKHIGKEEHKAHFTDFIKEEFRKSINTEAAAAKKRISNNHQEDRLKLAKDYTFLLNSVHHQKDLLFSYNIAVDRSDEMKKVLRKSAASVGLQLPEAYQP
;
A
#
# COMPACT_ATOMS: atom_id res chain seq x y z
N MET A 1 0.35 15.24 -16.97
CA MET A 1 0.90 13.95 -16.50
C MET A 1 1.16 13.90 -14.99
N GLY A 2 1.79 14.89 -14.36
CA GLY A 2 2.16 14.79 -12.93
C GLY A 2 1.01 14.64 -11.91
N LYS A 3 -0.14 15.26 -12.14
CA LYS A 3 -1.33 15.13 -11.27
C LYS A 3 -1.88 13.71 -11.21
N GLU A 4 -1.78 12.96 -12.31
CA GLU A 4 -2.25 11.57 -12.38
C GLU A 4 -1.33 10.63 -11.59
N VAL A 5 -0.01 10.80 -11.76
CA VAL A 5 1.01 10.05 -11.01
C VAL A 5 0.84 10.26 -9.50
N TYR A 6 0.67 11.52 -9.08
CA TYR A 6 0.38 11.85 -7.68
C TYR A 6 -0.87 11.14 -7.16
N ARG A 7 -1.99 11.21 -7.89
CA ARG A 7 -3.24 10.54 -7.50
C ARG A 7 -3.08 9.02 -7.38
N ASN A 8 -2.39 8.41 -8.34
CA ASN A 8 -2.17 6.97 -8.38
C ASN A 8 -1.30 6.51 -7.21
N LEU A 9 -0.22 7.24 -6.92
CA LEU A 9 0.67 6.95 -5.80
C LEU A 9 -0.07 7.07 -4.45
N VAL A 10 -0.77 8.19 -4.22
CA VAL A 10 -1.54 8.39 -2.98
C VAL A 10 -2.63 7.32 -2.82
N LYS A 11 -3.30 6.93 -3.91
CA LYS A 11 -4.30 5.86 -3.88
C LYS A 11 -3.68 4.51 -3.53
N ALA A 12 -2.53 4.17 -4.11
CA ALA A 12 -1.83 2.91 -3.83
C ALA A 12 -1.34 2.85 -2.37
N VAL A 13 -0.75 3.93 -1.87
CA VAL A 13 -0.30 4.04 -0.47
C VAL A 13 -1.47 3.91 0.49
N LYS A 14 -2.58 4.63 0.27
CA LYS A 14 -3.78 4.51 1.10
C LYS A 14 -4.41 3.12 1.07
N LYS A 15 -4.33 2.42 -0.06
CA LYS A 15 -4.88 1.07 -0.22
C LYS A 15 -4.07 0.04 0.55
N HIS A 16 -2.74 0.14 0.48
CA HIS A 16 -1.83 -0.94 0.88
C HIS A 16 -1.14 -0.74 2.23
N ILE A 17 -0.86 0.51 2.62
CA ILE A 17 -0.18 0.83 3.88
C ILE A 17 -1.20 1.06 5.00
N GLY A 18 -2.36 1.63 4.66
CA GLY A 18 -3.51 1.82 5.55
C GLY A 18 -3.97 3.27 5.64
N LYS A 19 -5.14 3.49 6.26
CA LYS A 19 -5.75 4.81 6.47
C LYS A 19 -5.68 5.28 7.93
N GLU A 20 -4.96 4.55 8.77
CA GLU A 20 -4.88 4.83 10.20
C GLU A 20 -4.13 6.15 10.43
N GLU A 21 -4.52 6.92 11.45
CA GLU A 21 -3.95 8.26 11.73
C GLU A 21 -2.43 8.23 11.88
N HIS A 22 -1.89 7.18 12.51
CA HIS A 22 -0.44 7.02 12.68
C HIS A 22 0.33 6.79 11.37
N LYS A 23 -0.36 6.50 10.26
CA LYS A 23 0.22 6.29 8.92
C LYS A 23 0.00 7.47 7.97
N ALA A 24 -0.61 8.56 8.46
CA ALA A 24 -0.85 9.77 7.66
C ALA A 24 0.45 10.40 7.11
N HIS A 25 1.55 10.26 7.86
CA HIS A 25 2.87 10.78 7.54
C HIS A 25 3.37 10.36 6.14
N PHE A 26 3.04 9.15 5.66
CA PHE A 26 3.39 8.73 4.30
C PHE A 26 2.68 9.58 3.24
N THR A 27 1.38 9.82 3.43
CA THR A 27 0.61 10.63 2.48
C THR A 27 0.96 12.11 2.56
N ASP A 28 1.34 12.59 3.75
CA ASP A 28 1.76 13.98 3.95
C ASP A 28 3.15 14.22 3.37
N PHE A 29 4.09 13.28 3.53
CA PHE A 29 5.38 13.32 2.86
C PHE A 29 5.22 13.39 1.32
N ILE A 30 4.34 12.57 0.75
CA ILE A 30 4.08 12.61 -0.71
C ILE A 30 3.49 13.97 -1.12
N LYS A 31 2.56 14.55 -0.34
CA LYS A 31 2.02 15.89 -0.61
C LYS A 31 3.12 16.95 -0.58
N GLU A 32 4.00 16.90 0.41
CA GLU A 32 5.10 17.85 0.56
C GLU A 32 6.09 17.76 -0.58
N GLU A 33 6.53 16.56 -0.96
CA GLU A 33 7.48 16.36 -2.06
C GLU A 33 6.93 16.86 -3.41
N PHE A 34 5.65 16.58 -3.68
CA PHE A 34 5.00 17.10 -4.89
C PHE A 34 4.77 18.62 -4.82
N ARG A 35 4.52 19.21 -3.64
CA ARG A 35 4.43 20.68 -3.47
C ARG A 35 5.77 21.37 -3.63
N LYS A 36 6.85 20.81 -3.07
CA LYS A 36 8.23 21.33 -3.24
C LYS A 36 8.61 21.40 -4.71
N SER A 37 8.21 20.42 -5.52
CA SER A 37 8.45 20.43 -6.97
C SER A 37 7.71 21.52 -7.74
N ILE A 38 6.61 22.06 -7.20
CA ILE A 38 5.84 23.17 -7.80
C ILE A 38 6.41 24.52 -7.32
N ASN A 39 6.81 24.62 -6.06
CA ASN A 39 7.34 25.87 -5.50
C ASN A 39 8.76 26.20 -6.03
N THR A 40 9.55 25.19 -6.43
CA THR A 40 10.82 25.40 -7.15
C THR A 40 10.62 25.83 -8.61
N GLU A 41 9.42 25.71 -9.17
CA GLU A 41 9.06 26.26 -10.49
C GLU A 41 8.67 27.74 -10.42
N ALA A 42 8.20 28.23 -9.26
CA ALA A 42 7.83 29.63 -9.05
C ALA A 42 9.05 30.58 -8.97
N ALA A 43 10.24 30.05 -8.68
CA ALA A 43 11.50 30.79 -8.69
C ALA A 43 12.32 30.50 -9.96
N ALA A 44 12.02 31.26 -11.01
CA ALA A 44 12.90 31.65 -12.11
C ALA A 44 13.48 30.57 -13.07
N ALA A 45 12.98 30.58 -14.31
CA ALA A 45 13.76 30.91 -15.52
C ALA A 45 15.11 30.19 -15.85
N LYS A 46 15.55 29.15 -15.13
CA LYS A 46 16.88 28.53 -15.32
C LYS A 46 16.80 27.00 -15.50
N LYS A 47 16.03 26.51 -16.47
CA LYS A 47 15.75 25.06 -16.60
C LYS A 47 15.69 24.58 -18.05
N ARG A 48 16.84 24.54 -18.72
CA ARG A 48 17.05 23.69 -19.92
C ARG A 48 17.87 22.43 -19.63
N ILE A 49 18.57 22.40 -18.49
CA ILE A 49 19.34 21.24 -17.98
C ILE A 49 18.51 20.37 -17.01
N SER A 50 17.40 20.91 -16.49
CA SER A 50 16.67 20.35 -15.32
C SER A 50 15.34 19.66 -15.67
N ASN A 51 14.96 19.59 -16.96
CA ASN A 51 13.79 18.80 -17.40
C ASN A 51 13.93 17.31 -17.05
N ASN A 52 15.15 16.75 -17.16
CA ASN A 52 15.43 15.38 -16.76
C ASN A 52 15.11 15.14 -15.29
N HIS A 53 15.50 16.05 -14.38
CA HIS A 53 15.36 15.79 -12.95
C HIS A 53 13.89 15.74 -12.47
N GLN A 54 12.98 16.44 -13.15
CA GLN A 54 11.55 16.39 -12.84
C GLN A 54 10.87 15.17 -13.47
N GLU A 55 11.26 14.83 -14.70
CA GLU A 55 10.82 13.61 -15.37
C GLU A 55 11.31 12.36 -14.63
N ASP A 56 12.54 12.39 -14.11
CA ASP A 56 13.15 11.33 -13.29
C ASP A 56 12.37 11.12 -11.99
N ARG A 57 11.98 12.20 -11.30
CA ARG A 57 11.14 12.13 -10.09
C ARG A 57 9.74 11.61 -10.39
N LEU A 58 9.15 12.02 -11.51
CA LEU A 58 7.86 11.50 -11.98
C LEU A 58 7.94 10.02 -12.35
N LYS A 59 9.03 9.61 -12.99
CA LYS A 59 9.33 8.21 -13.30
C LYS A 59 9.48 7.40 -12.02
N LEU A 60 10.26 7.89 -11.05
CA LEU A 60 10.45 7.24 -9.75
C LEU A 60 9.12 7.04 -9.03
N ALA A 61 8.23 8.04 -9.03
CA ALA A 61 6.91 7.92 -8.42
C ALA A 61 6.02 6.86 -9.13
N LYS A 62 6.11 6.75 -10.46
CA LYS A 62 5.43 5.70 -11.22
C LYS A 62 6.01 4.31 -10.89
N ASP A 63 7.32 4.18 -10.90
CA ASP A 63 8.03 2.93 -10.63
C ASP A 63 7.72 2.43 -9.21
N TYR A 64 7.69 3.34 -8.22
CA TYR A 64 7.31 3.00 -6.85
C TYR A 64 5.84 2.58 -6.73
N THR A 65 4.94 3.27 -7.44
CA THR A 65 3.52 2.88 -7.49
C THR A 65 3.35 1.48 -8.08
N PHE A 66 4.11 1.17 -9.14
CA PHE A 66 4.11 -0.16 -9.76
C PHE A 66 4.64 -1.21 -8.78
N LEU A 67 5.80 -0.97 -8.15
CA LEU A 67 6.39 -1.87 -7.17
C LEU A 67 5.42 -2.19 -6.03
N LEU A 68 4.83 -1.16 -5.42
CA LEU A 68 3.91 -1.34 -4.29
C LEU A 68 2.70 -2.20 -4.68
N ASN A 69 2.10 -1.95 -5.84
CA ASN A 69 0.97 -2.74 -6.31
C ASN A 69 1.38 -4.18 -6.62
N SER A 70 2.52 -4.39 -7.25
CA SER A 70 3.03 -5.72 -7.62
C SER A 70 3.35 -6.57 -6.38
N VAL A 71 4.00 -6.00 -5.37
CA VAL A 71 4.32 -6.70 -4.11
C VAL A 71 3.04 -7.15 -3.42
N HIS A 72 2.05 -6.26 -3.30
CA HIS A 72 0.79 -6.62 -2.66
C HIS A 72 -0.02 -7.63 -3.47
N HIS A 73 -0.01 -7.51 -4.80
CA HIS A 73 -0.63 -8.52 -5.67
C HIS A 73 -0.01 -9.90 -5.50
N GLN A 74 1.33 -9.99 -5.45
CA GLN A 74 2.05 -11.23 -5.20
C GLN A 74 1.76 -11.79 -3.80
N LYS A 75 1.68 -10.92 -2.78
CA LYS A 75 1.27 -11.32 -1.43
C LYS A 75 -0.11 -11.97 -1.42
N ASP A 76 -1.09 -11.32 -2.06
CA ASP A 76 -2.46 -11.82 -2.13
C ASP A 76 -2.51 -13.15 -2.92
N LEU A 77 -1.70 -13.28 -3.97
CA LEU A 77 -1.57 -14.51 -4.74
C LEU A 77 -1.01 -15.66 -3.88
N LEU A 78 0.07 -15.44 -3.13
CA LEU A 78 0.62 -16.45 -2.21
C LEU A 78 -0.42 -16.91 -1.17
N PHE A 79 -1.15 -15.96 -0.60
CA PHE A 79 -2.23 -16.26 0.33
C PHE A 79 -3.36 -17.05 -0.32
N SER A 80 -3.70 -16.79 -1.60
CA SER A 80 -4.71 -17.56 -2.32
C SER A 80 -4.32 -19.04 -2.51
N TYR A 81 -3.03 -19.34 -2.58
CA TYR A 81 -2.50 -20.70 -2.61
C TYR A 81 -2.24 -21.28 -1.21
N ASN A 82 -2.66 -20.58 -0.15
CA ASN A 82 -2.36 -20.92 1.25
C ASN A 82 -0.85 -21.03 1.54
N ILE A 83 -0.02 -20.33 0.76
CA ILE A 83 1.41 -20.23 0.98
C ILE A 83 1.64 -19.04 1.93
N ALA A 84 2.36 -19.27 3.02
CA ALA A 84 2.62 -18.30 4.08
C ALA A 84 1.38 -17.84 4.89
N VAL A 85 0.29 -18.61 4.86
CA VAL A 85 -0.81 -18.51 5.84
C VAL A 85 -0.50 -19.48 6.98
N ASP A 86 -0.54 -19.01 8.23
CA ASP A 86 -0.38 -19.90 9.38
C ASP A 86 -1.56 -20.88 9.42
N ARG A 87 -1.28 -22.15 9.10
CA ARG A 87 -2.30 -23.21 9.07
C ARG A 87 -3.03 -23.32 10.40
N SER A 88 -2.41 -22.91 11.50
CA SER A 88 -2.99 -22.94 12.84
C SER A 88 -4.22 -22.03 12.95
N ASP A 89 -4.17 -20.83 12.36
CA ASP A 89 -5.27 -19.86 12.43
C ASP A 89 -6.39 -20.19 11.44
N GLU A 90 -6.04 -20.66 10.23
CA GLU A 90 -7.00 -21.22 9.28
C GLU A 90 -7.75 -22.41 9.90
N MET A 91 -7.04 -23.34 10.55
CA MET A 91 -7.63 -24.51 11.21
C MET A 91 -8.53 -24.09 12.37
N LYS A 92 -8.15 -23.10 13.20
CA LYS A 92 -9.03 -22.54 14.25
C LYS A 92 -10.32 -21.95 13.65
N LYS A 93 -10.23 -21.25 12.52
CA LYS A 93 -11.39 -20.65 11.84
C LYS A 93 -12.32 -21.70 11.25
N VAL A 94 -11.77 -22.77 10.67
CA VAL A 94 -12.55 -23.91 10.17
C VAL A 94 -13.21 -24.67 11.32
N LEU A 95 -12.47 -24.99 12.40
CA LEU A 95 -13.05 -25.61 13.59
C LEU A 95 -14.18 -24.77 14.19
N ARG A 96 -14.03 -23.44 14.28
CA ARG A 96 -15.11 -22.53 14.74
C ARG A 96 -16.37 -22.66 13.89
N LYS A 97 -16.22 -22.69 12.57
CA LYS A 97 -17.36 -22.85 11.64
C LYS A 97 -18.01 -24.22 11.79
N SER A 98 -17.22 -25.29 11.85
CA SER A 98 -17.73 -26.65 11.99
C SER A 98 -18.43 -26.85 13.33
N ALA A 99 -17.84 -26.41 14.44
CA ALA A 99 -18.43 -26.48 15.78
C ALA A 99 -19.76 -25.71 15.84
N ALA A 100 -19.80 -24.48 15.32
CA ALA A 100 -21.02 -23.68 15.26
C ALA A 100 -22.13 -24.34 14.42
N SER A 101 -21.77 -25.02 13.31
CA SER A 101 -22.75 -25.71 12.46
C SER A 101 -23.43 -26.90 13.15
N VAL A 102 -22.75 -27.54 14.11
CA VAL A 102 -23.29 -28.66 14.90
C VAL A 102 -23.79 -28.23 16.28
N GLY A 103 -23.86 -26.93 16.56
CA GLY A 103 -24.32 -26.38 17.84
C GLY A 103 -23.35 -26.61 19.01
N LEU A 104 -22.09 -26.95 18.72
CA LEU A 104 -21.05 -27.17 19.74
C LEU A 104 -20.16 -25.92 19.86
N GLN A 105 -19.70 -25.64 21.08
CA GLN A 105 -18.72 -24.58 21.34
C GLN A 105 -17.31 -25.16 21.32
N LEU A 106 -16.31 -24.35 20.95
CA LEU A 106 -14.92 -24.79 21.05
C LEU A 106 -14.45 -24.88 22.50
N PRO A 107 -13.59 -25.85 22.83
CA PRO A 107 -12.90 -25.91 24.12
C PRO A 107 -12.12 -24.63 24.43
N GLU A 108 -12.00 -24.26 25.72
CA GLU A 108 -11.29 -23.06 26.18
C GLU A 108 -9.87 -22.94 25.62
N ALA A 109 -9.17 -24.05 25.40
CA ALA A 109 -7.82 -24.08 24.84
C ALA A 109 -7.68 -23.43 23.44
N TYR A 110 -8.79 -23.12 22.76
CA TYR A 110 -8.83 -22.51 21.43
C TYR A 110 -9.62 -21.18 21.37
N GLN A 111 -10.01 -20.65 22.52
CA GLN A 111 -10.53 -19.28 22.62
C GLN A 111 -9.36 -18.28 22.49
N PRO A 112 -9.59 -17.09 21.91
CA PRO A 112 -8.53 -16.15 21.57
C PRO A 112 -7.99 -15.40 22.79
#